data_AF-A0A317DMM9-F1
#
_entry.id   AF-A0A317DMM9-F1
#
_cell.length_a   1.000
_cell.length_b   1.000
_cell.length_c   1.000
_cell.angle_alpha   90.00
_cell.angle_beta   90.00
_cell.angle_gamma   90.00
#
_symmetry.space_group_name_H-M   'P 1'
#
loop_
_entity.id
_entity.type
_entity.pdbx_description
1 polymer ?
#
loop_
_entity_poly.entity_id
_entity_poly.type
_entity_poly.pdbx_seq_one_letter_code
_entity_poly.pdbx_strand_id
1 'polypeptide(L)'
;MTATPHRTTRSRRRWQALDSAAGGLALDLGLYAVSALFAAVTAATSTLPPHRAWGAIAAVGYLAAALAVTGQLLLRWRRPDAAGLSARVAVTALAWAGATLLPLAVLSIQRAAGRTDRAQEEVLVVEHAGARLAEQGSPYLGHDAIAALPPAEQLLGYTPYQPGMALFGLPRAAVDAWWTDSRVWFALATALVLALAVGTLRARSAPAPGRPDAAVLRGVQAATVLPVCALTLATGGDDLPVLALCLLALTLAAADRPGRAGIAVGVAGALKLFAWPVAIVLICWAATRRAGVRTALGAVGLPVAALVPTLLVDRDALVENVLRFPLGHGLVTSPAQSPFPGHLIATLLPAGRVLAAAVLVAVGLAIAVRLVRRPPRTAAATALICGYGLLAAILLMPSTRFGYLLYPLALLVWAPALTLAPTRAAEAPVTTG
;
A
#
# COMPACT_ATOMS: atom_id res chain seq x y z
N MET A 1 -35.71 -17.01 6.47
CA MET A 1 -34.43 -17.74 6.62
C MET A 1 -33.39 -16.81 7.23
N THR A 2 -33.22 -16.91 8.55
CA THR A 2 -32.40 -16.05 9.41
C THR A 2 -31.01 -16.65 9.59
N ALA A 3 -29.99 -16.04 8.96
CA ALA A 3 -28.60 -16.46 9.16
C ALA A 3 -28.12 -16.08 10.57
N THR A 4 -27.61 -17.09 11.26
CA THR A 4 -27.19 -17.17 12.67
C THR A 4 -26.18 -16.11 13.14
N PRO A 5 -26.48 -15.30 14.18
CA PRO A 5 -25.53 -14.39 14.83
C PRO A 5 -24.41 -15.10 15.64
N HIS A 6 -24.49 -16.43 15.83
CA HIS A 6 -23.53 -17.21 16.62
C HIS A 6 -22.19 -17.53 15.91
N ARG A 7 -22.13 -17.55 14.57
CA ARG A 7 -20.87 -17.87 13.85
C ARG A 7 -19.88 -16.70 13.83
N THR A 8 -20.37 -15.47 13.69
CA THR A 8 -19.53 -14.25 13.60
C THR A 8 -18.86 -13.92 14.93
N THR A 9 -19.56 -14.11 16.05
CA THR A 9 -19.05 -13.92 17.41
C THR A 9 -17.94 -14.93 17.76
N ARG A 10 -18.10 -16.19 17.35
CA ARG A 10 -17.11 -17.26 17.59
C ARG A 10 -15.82 -17.07 16.77
N SER A 11 -15.95 -16.63 15.51
CA SER A 11 -14.81 -16.27 14.66
C SER A 11 -14.02 -15.09 15.23
N ARG A 12 -14.71 -14.01 15.63
CA ARG A 12 -14.08 -12.81 16.22
C ARG A 12 -13.31 -13.14 17.51
N ARG A 13 -13.84 -14.02 18.36
CA ARG A 13 -13.17 -14.50 19.59
C ARG A 13 -11.91 -15.33 19.29
N ARG A 14 -11.91 -16.18 18.25
CA ARG A 14 -10.74 -16.98 17.85
C ARG A 14 -9.60 -16.13 17.30
N TRP A 15 -9.91 -15.15 16.46
CA TRP A 15 -8.91 -14.19 15.95
C TRP A 15 -8.31 -13.33 17.07
N GLN A 16 -9.16 -12.87 18.00
CA GLN A 16 -8.69 -12.14 19.18
C GLN A 16 -7.82 -13.01 20.09
N ALA A 17 -8.17 -14.29 20.27
CA ALA A 17 -7.37 -15.23 21.04
C ALA A 17 -5.99 -15.48 20.40
N LEU A 18 -5.93 -15.67 19.07
CA LEU A 18 -4.67 -15.83 18.33
C LEU A 18 -3.79 -14.57 18.37
N ASP A 19 -4.38 -13.38 18.19
CA ASP A 19 -3.66 -12.10 18.24
C ASP A 19 -3.15 -11.78 19.66
N SER A 20 -3.86 -12.23 20.69
CA SER A 20 -3.45 -12.09 22.10
C SER A 20 -2.53 -13.19 22.62
N ALA A 21 -2.38 -14.31 21.89
CA ALA A 21 -1.60 -15.45 22.34
C ALA A 21 -0.15 -15.04 22.56
N ALA A 22 0.42 -15.43 23.71
CA ALA A 22 1.78 -15.07 24.11
C ALA A 22 2.06 -13.54 24.08
N GLY A 23 1.05 -12.70 24.30
CA GLY A 23 1.21 -11.24 24.21
C GLY A 23 1.43 -10.72 22.78
N GLY A 24 1.08 -11.51 21.76
CA GLY A 24 1.29 -11.21 20.33
C GLY A 24 2.61 -11.72 19.76
N LEU A 25 3.52 -12.25 20.60
CA LEU A 25 4.83 -12.76 20.19
C LEU A 25 4.74 -14.01 19.31
N ALA A 26 3.75 -14.89 19.52
CA ALA A 26 3.60 -16.08 18.68
C ALA A 26 3.30 -15.71 17.22
N LEU A 27 2.50 -14.67 17.02
CA LEU A 27 2.16 -14.13 15.71
C LEU A 27 3.35 -13.38 15.08
N ASP A 28 4.14 -12.67 15.89
CA ASP A 28 5.39 -12.04 15.42
C ASP A 28 6.41 -13.10 14.97
N LEU A 29 6.57 -14.18 15.74
CA LEU A 29 7.46 -15.29 15.37
C LEU A 29 7.00 -15.93 14.07
N GLY A 30 5.70 -16.25 13.95
CA GLY A 30 5.13 -16.81 12.72
C GLY A 30 5.33 -15.88 11.54
N LEU A 31 5.07 -14.58 11.70
CA LEU A 31 5.32 -13.58 10.67
C LEU A 31 6.78 -13.60 10.22
N TYR A 32 7.75 -13.47 11.13
CA TYR A 32 9.16 -13.39 10.74
C TYR A 32 9.72 -14.71 10.22
N ALA A 33 9.34 -15.86 10.80
CA ALA A 33 9.81 -17.17 10.34
C ALA A 33 9.28 -17.50 8.94
N VAL A 34 7.98 -17.28 8.68
CA VAL A 34 7.39 -17.46 7.34
C VAL A 34 7.98 -16.45 6.35
N SER A 35 8.26 -15.23 6.80
CA SER A 35 8.92 -14.20 5.98
C SER A 35 10.35 -14.58 5.60
N ALA A 36 11.11 -15.18 6.53
CA ALA A 36 12.46 -15.68 6.27
C ALA A 36 12.43 -16.80 5.21
N LEU A 37 11.49 -17.75 5.35
CA LEU A 37 11.29 -18.80 4.36
C LEU A 37 10.89 -18.23 3.01
N PHE A 38 9.93 -17.30 2.97
CA PHE A 38 9.51 -16.63 1.74
C PHE A 38 10.69 -15.93 1.05
N ALA A 39 11.50 -15.18 1.80
CA ALA A 39 12.67 -14.49 1.27
C ALA A 39 13.73 -15.46 0.75
N ALA A 40 13.99 -16.56 1.46
CA ALA A 40 14.91 -17.61 1.02
C ALA A 40 14.44 -18.30 -0.26
N VAL A 41 13.15 -18.66 -0.34
CA VAL A 41 12.54 -19.23 -1.56
C VAL A 41 12.62 -18.22 -2.71
N THR A 42 12.35 -16.93 -2.44
CA THR A 42 12.47 -15.86 -3.45
C THR A 42 13.91 -15.72 -3.95
N ALA A 43 14.90 -15.81 -3.05
CA ALA A 43 16.31 -15.80 -3.40
C ALA A 43 16.69 -16.94 -4.36
N ALA A 44 16.15 -18.14 -4.09
CA ALA A 44 16.48 -19.35 -4.84
C ALA A 44 15.71 -19.50 -6.17
N THR A 45 14.46 -19.03 -6.22
CA THR A 45 13.52 -19.41 -7.31
C THR A 45 13.07 -18.25 -8.18
N SER A 46 13.22 -17.00 -7.75
CA SER A 46 12.70 -15.87 -8.53
C SER A 46 13.46 -15.70 -9.84
N THR A 47 12.72 -15.52 -10.94
CA THR A 47 13.31 -15.20 -12.24
C THR A 47 13.77 -13.75 -12.33
N LEU A 48 13.25 -12.87 -11.47
CA LEU A 48 13.59 -11.45 -11.42
C LEU A 48 14.90 -11.22 -10.64
N PRO A 49 15.98 -10.71 -11.27
CA PRO A 49 17.26 -10.42 -10.58
C PRO A 49 17.14 -9.57 -9.31
N PRO A 50 16.38 -8.44 -9.26
CA PRO A 50 16.29 -7.64 -8.05
C PRO A 50 15.58 -8.38 -6.90
N HIS A 51 14.64 -9.29 -7.21
CA HIS A 51 13.94 -10.09 -6.21
C HIS A 51 14.86 -11.14 -5.59
N ARG A 52 15.69 -11.82 -6.40
CA ARG A 52 16.69 -12.76 -5.88
C ARG A 52 17.68 -12.07 -4.95
N ALA A 53 18.19 -10.92 -5.37
CA ALA A 53 19.15 -10.15 -4.60
C ALA A 53 18.55 -9.61 -3.30
N TRP A 54 17.30 -9.15 -3.33
CA TRP A 54 16.55 -8.82 -2.11
C TRP A 54 16.43 -10.03 -1.17
N GLY A 55 15.99 -11.18 -1.70
CA GLY A 55 15.73 -12.39 -0.92
C GLY A 55 16.97 -12.88 -0.16
N ALA A 56 18.15 -12.81 -0.80
CA ALA A 56 19.41 -13.22 -0.19
C ALA A 56 19.76 -12.43 1.08
N ILE A 57 19.43 -11.14 1.12
CA ILE A 57 19.68 -10.26 2.27
C ILE A 57 18.52 -10.37 3.26
N ALA A 58 17.28 -10.28 2.77
CA ALA A 58 16.07 -10.25 3.59
C ALA A 58 15.84 -11.55 4.37
N ALA A 59 16.24 -12.71 3.85
CA ALA A 59 16.14 -13.98 4.57
C ALA A 59 16.92 -13.95 5.89
N VAL A 60 18.13 -13.37 5.88
CA VAL A 60 18.96 -13.19 7.09
C VAL A 60 18.31 -12.18 8.03
N GLY A 61 17.81 -11.06 7.51
CA GLY A 61 17.11 -10.04 8.31
C GLY A 61 15.88 -10.58 9.04
N TYR A 62 15.03 -11.35 8.34
CA TYR A 62 13.87 -11.99 8.94
C TYR A 62 14.23 -13.11 9.90
N LEU A 63 15.27 -13.90 9.60
CA LEU A 63 15.76 -14.94 10.52
C LEU A 63 16.26 -14.32 11.83
N ALA A 64 17.03 -13.24 11.75
CA ALA A 64 17.49 -12.50 12.93
C ALA A 64 16.29 -11.98 13.77
N ALA A 65 15.26 -11.44 13.12
CA ALA A 65 14.03 -11.03 13.82
C ALA A 65 13.29 -12.22 14.46
N ALA A 66 13.18 -13.36 13.77
CA ALA A 66 12.56 -14.57 14.32
C ALA A 66 13.33 -15.11 15.54
N LEU A 67 14.67 -15.11 15.48
CA LEU A 67 15.52 -15.49 16.61
C LEU A 67 15.36 -14.51 17.78
N ALA A 68 15.27 -13.21 17.50
CA ALA A 68 15.01 -12.20 18.52
C ALA A 68 13.66 -12.43 19.21
N VAL A 69 12.57 -12.67 18.46
CA VAL A 69 11.26 -13.01 19.06
C VAL A 69 11.31 -14.33 19.83
N THR A 70 12.08 -15.32 19.35
CA THR A 70 12.29 -16.57 20.09
C THR A 70 12.96 -16.28 21.43
N GLY A 71 13.98 -15.44 21.46
CA GLY A 71 14.59 -14.95 22.71
C GLY A 71 13.58 -14.24 23.62
N GLN A 72 12.72 -13.37 23.07
CA GLN A 72 11.64 -12.72 23.83
C GLN A 72 10.68 -13.75 24.43
N LEU A 73 10.29 -14.78 23.70
CA LEU A 73 9.41 -15.85 24.17
C LEU A 73 10.04 -16.67 25.31
N LEU A 74 11.33 -16.96 25.23
CA LEU A 74 12.06 -17.69 26.27
C LEU A 74 12.25 -16.85 27.54
N LEU A 75 12.49 -15.55 27.38
CA LEU A 75 12.77 -14.63 28.49
C LEU A 75 11.52 -14.01 29.11
N ARG A 76 10.34 -14.09 28.46
CA ARG A 76 9.11 -13.38 28.91
C ARG A 76 8.71 -13.66 30.36
N TRP A 77 8.99 -14.86 30.87
CA TRP A 77 8.65 -15.26 32.24
C TRP A 77 9.63 -14.70 33.27
N ARG A 78 10.87 -14.42 32.87
CA ARG A 78 11.94 -13.91 33.74
C ARG A 78 12.12 -12.39 33.62
N ARG A 79 11.85 -11.82 32.45
CA ARG A 79 11.94 -10.40 32.13
C ARG A 79 10.73 -9.98 31.29
N PRO A 80 9.60 -9.66 31.91
CA PRO A 80 8.38 -9.28 31.18
C PRO A 80 8.59 -8.07 30.27
N ASP A 81 9.49 -7.13 30.63
CA ASP A 81 9.84 -5.97 29.80
C ASP A 81 10.46 -6.36 28.45
N ALA A 82 11.20 -7.47 28.41
CA ALA A 82 11.81 -7.98 27.17
C ALA A 82 10.76 -8.50 26.18
N ALA A 83 9.54 -8.79 26.65
CA ALA A 83 8.39 -9.20 25.85
C ALA A 83 7.36 -8.06 25.65
N GLY A 84 7.64 -6.87 26.18
CA GLY A 84 6.77 -5.70 26.10
C GLY A 84 6.67 -5.11 24.70
N LEU A 85 5.72 -4.19 24.52
CA LEU A 85 5.49 -3.53 23.24
C LEU A 85 6.72 -2.81 22.69
N SER A 86 7.51 -2.14 23.54
CA SER A 86 8.73 -1.44 23.14
C SER A 86 9.76 -2.39 22.53
N ALA A 87 9.96 -3.57 23.14
CA ALA A 87 10.84 -4.60 22.62
C ALA A 87 10.31 -5.17 21.30
N ARG A 88 9.00 -5.36 21.14
CA ARG A 88 8.37 -5.80 19.88
C ARG A 88 8.52 -4.75 18.77
N VAL A 89 8.41 -3.46 19.11
CA VAL A 89 8.70 -2.34 18.19
C VAL A 89 10.17 -2.37 17.75
N ALA A 90 11.11 -2.60 18.68
CA ALA A 90 12.53 -2.70 18.35
C ALA A 90 12.81 -3.87 17.38
N VAL A 91 12.21 -5.05 17.62
CA VAL A 91 12.34 -6.19 16.69
C VAL A 91 11.69 -5.89 15.34
N THR A 92 10.57 -5.17 15.32
CA THR A 92 9.93 -4.74 14.05
C THR A 92 10.83 -3.76 13.28
N ALA A 93 11.47 -2.82 13.98
CA ALA A 93 12.44 -1.90 13.37
C ALA A 93 13.66 -2.65 12.83
N LEU A 94 14.19 -3.63 13.58
CA LEU A 94 15.26 -4.52 13.12
C LEU A 94 14.84 -5.29 11.85
N ALA A 95 13.64 -5.88 11.85
CA ALA A 95 13.11 -6.60 10.70
C ALA A 95 12.98 -5.69 9.46
N TRP A 96 12.47 -4.46 9.64
CA TRP A 96 12.35 -3.51 8.53
C TRP A 96 13.72 -3.02 8.03
N ALA A 97 14.67 -2.78 8.94
CA ALA A 97 16.04 -2.45 8.58
C ALA A 97 16.69 -3.58 7.77
N GLY A 98 16.62 -4.84 8.24
CA GLY A 98 17.27 -5.98 7.61
C GLY A 98 16.57 -6.49 6.34
N ALA A 99 15.24 -6.41 6.27
CA ALA A 99 14.46 -6.93 5.14
C ALA A 99 14.04 -5.88 4.12
N THR A 100 14.23 -4.59 4.39
CA THR A 100 13.82 -3.52 3.47
C THR A 100 14.91 -2.49 3.26
N LEU A 101 15.36 -1.79 4.31
CA LEU A 101 16.27 -0.66 4.16
C LEU A 101 17.67 -1.09 3.73
N LEU A 102 18.21 -2.16 4.33
CA LEU A 102 19.51 -2.71 3.97
C LEU A 102 19.51 -3.27 2.54
N PRO A 103 18.56 -4.13 2.11
CA PRO A 103 18.44 -4.52 0.71
C PRO A 103 18.34 -3.32 -0.23
N LEU A 104 17.49 -2.34 0.07
CA LEU A 104 17.32 -1.14 -0.74
C LEU A 104 18.65 -0.40 -0.92
N ALA A 105 19.37 -0.13 0.17
CA ALA A 105 20.65 0.55 0.14
C ALA A 105 21.69 -0.24 -0.68
N VAL A 106 21.83 -1.54 -0.42
CA VAL A 106 22.78 -2.41 -1.13
C VAL A 106 22.47 -2.46 -2.63
N LEU A 107 21.20 -2.64 -2.99
CA LEU A 107 20.78 -2.67 -4.38
C LEU A 107 20.99 -1.33 -5.08
N SER A 108 20.72 -0.21 -4.40
CA SER A 108 20.93 1.14 -4.96
C SER A 108 22.42 1.46 -5.13
N ILE A 109 23.27 1.07 -4.19
CA ILE A 109 24.73 1.20 -4.28
C ILE A 109 25.27 0.35 -5.43
N GLN A 110 24.85 -0.92 -5.53
CA GLN A 110 25.26 -1.79 -6.63
C GLN A 110 24.81 -1.26 -7.99
N ARG A 111 23.61 -0.69 -8.06
CA ARG A 111 23.08 -0.05 -9.25
C ARG A 111 23.93 1.15 -9.68
N ALA A 112 24.27 2.03 -8.74
CA ALA A 112 25.18 3.15 -8.98
C ALA A 112 26.59 2.69 -9.40
N ALA A 113 27.01 1.50 -8.96
CA ALA A 113 28.26 0.86 -9.38
C ALA A 113 28.16 0.07 -10.71
N GLY A 114 27.09 0.24 -11.48
CA GLY A 114 26.93 -0.34 -12.82
C GLY A 114 26.10 -1.63 -12.89
N ARG A 115 25.61 -2.17 -11.77
CA ARG A 115 24.68 -3.32 -11.78
C ARG A 115 23.25 -2.87 -12.04
N THR A 116 22.91 -2.66 -13.31
CA THR A 116 21.57 -2.20 -13.73
C THR A 116 20.45 -3.19 -13.41
N ASP A 117 20.78 -4.47 -13.14
CA ASP A 117 19.85 -5.56 -12.75
C ASP A 117 19.28 -5.45 -11.32
N ARG A 118 19.50 -4.32 -10.62
CA ARG A 118 19.23 -4.16 -9.18
C ARG A 118 17.99 -3.35 -8.85
N ALA A 119 17.21 -2.97 -9.85
CA ALA A 119 15.92 -2.31 -9.70
C ALA A 119 14.89 -2.97 -10.61
N GLN A 120 13.61 -2.88 -10.25
CA GLN A 120 12.54 -3.20 -11.19
C GLN A 120 12.29 -2.04 -12.16
N GLU A 121 11.57 -2.33 -13.24
CA GLU A 121 11.21 -1.40 -14.30
C GLU A 121 10.48 -0.15 -13.76
N GLU A 122 9.68 -0.29 -12.70
CA GLU A 122 8.95 0.82 -12.08
C GLU A 122 9.89 1.94 -11.61
N VAL A 123 11.09 1.61 -11.13
CA VAL A 123 12.09 2.60 -10.70
C VAL A 123 12.55 3.42 -11.91
N LEU A 124 12.90 2.74 -13.00
CA LEU A 124 13.36 3.38 -14.24
C LEU A 124 12.27 4.27 -14.85
N VAL A 125 11.02 3.78 -14.88
CA VAL A 125 9.87 4.54 -15.37
C VAL A 125 9.71 5.84 -14.58
N VAL A 126 9.81 5.80 -13.24
CA VAL A 126 9.66 6.98 -12.39
C VAL A 126 10.83 7.95 -12.55
N GLU A 127 12.05 7.45 -12.65
CA GLU A 127 13.24 8.28 -12.87
C GLU A 127 13.20 8.98 -14.24
N HIS A 128 12.86 8.25 -15.31
CA HIS A 128 12.65 8.85 -16.64
C HIS A 128 11.50 9.85 -16.64
N ALA A 129 10.41 9.57 -15.93
CA ALA A 129 9.29 10.51 -15.77
C ALA A 129 9.73 11.80 -15.05
N GLY A 130 10.59 11.68 -14.04
CA GLY A 130 11.18 12.84 -13.35
C GLY A 130 12.07 13.68 -14.27
N ALA A 131 12.94 13.03 -15.07
CA ALA A 131 13.79 13.72 -16.04
C ALA A 131 12.94 14.48 -17.08
N ARG A 132 11.94 13.82 -17.67
CA ARG A 132 11.01 14.47 -18.62
C ARG A 132 10.22 15.60 -17.98
N LEU A 133 9.77 15.45 -16.74
CA LEU A 133 9.08 16.53 -16.04
C LEU A 133 9.98 17.76 -15.89
N ALA A 134 11.26 17.57 -15.57
CA ALA A 134 12.23 18.66 -15.43
C ALA A 134 12.58 19.33 -16.77
N GLU A 135 12.74 18.55 -17.84
CA GLU A 135 13.18 19.04 -19.15
C GLU A 135 12.04 19.56 -20.03
N GLN A 136 10.88 18.91 -19.98
CA GLN A 136 9.78 19.08 -20.94
C GLN A 136 8.50 19.60 -20.27
N GLY A 137 8.46 19.71 -18.94
CA GLY A 137 7.26 20.12 -18.20
C GLY A 137 6.16 19.05 -18.12
N SER A 138 6.40 17.85 -18.64
CA SER A 138 5.48 16.71 -18.62
C SER A 138 6.24 15.40 -18.37
N PRO A 139 5.72 14.47 -17.55
CA PRO A 139 6.37 13.19 -17.31
C PRO A 139 6.13 12.15 -18.41
N TYR A 140 5.34 12.47 -19.44
CA TYR A 140 4.81 11.53 -20.42
C TYR A 140 5.45 11.69 -21.80
N LEU A 141 5.66 10.56 -22.50
CA LEU A 141 5.96 10.55 -23.93
C LEU A 141 4.68 10.31 -24.74
N GLY A 142 4.57 10.98 -25.88
CA GLY A 142 3.50 10.72 -26.86
C GLY A 142 3.69 9.39 -27.59
N HIS A 143 2.63 8.93 -28.27
CA HIS A 143 2.62 7.68 -29.02
C HIS A 143 3.79 7.55 -30.01
N ASP A 144 3.99 8.56 -30.86
CA ASP A 144 5.03 8.55 -31.90
C ASP A 144 6.45 8.55 -31.29
N ALA A 145 6.64 9.27 -30.18
CA ALA A 145 7.91 9.28 -29.46
C ALA A 145 8.24 7.91 -28.87
N ILE A 146 7.23 7.19 -28.37
CA ILE A 146 7.39 5.81 -27.89
C ILE A 146 7.65 4.87 -29.07
N ALA A 147 6.94 5.01 -30.19
CA ALA A 147 7.12 4.18 -31.38
C ALA A 147 8.54 4.30 -31.97
N ALA A 148 9.16 5.47 -31.84
CA ALA A 148 10.53 5.71 -32.29
C ALA A 148 11.61 5.06 -31.41
N LEU A 149 11.27 4.64 -30.19
CA LEU A 149 12.22 3.94 -29.31
C LEU A 149 12.53 2.53 -29.84
N PRO A 150 13.73 2.00 -29.56
CA PRO A 150 14.04 0.60 -29.81
C PRO A 150 12.97 -0.31 -29.18
N PRO A 151 12.55 -1.41 -29.84
CA PRO A 151 11.47 -2.26 -29.35
C PRO A 151 11.62 -2.74 -27.90
N ALA A 152 12.86 -2.99 -27.45
CA ALA A 152 13.16 -3.40 -26.08
C ALA A 152 12.92 -2.30 -25.02
N GLU A 153 12.88 -1.04 -25.43
CA GLU A 153 12.75 0.14 -24.54
C GLU A 153 11.35 0.74 -24.55
N GLN A 154 10.51 0.39 -25.53
CA GLN A 154 9.14 0.94 -25.68
C GLN A 154 8.31 0.78 -24.41
N LEU A 155 8.47 -0.33 -23.68
CA LEU A 155 7.77 -0.55 -22.40
C LEU A 155 8.15 0.50 -21.35
N LEU A 156 9.43 0.84 -21.24
CA LEU A 156 9.94 1.85 -20.31
C LEU A 156 9.62 3.29 -20.76
N GLY A 157 9.17 3.47 -22.00
CA GLY A 157 8.63 4.73 -22.51
C GLY A 157 7.29 5.11 -21.87
N TYR A 158 6.51 4.12 -21.39
CA TYR A 158 5.23 4.37 -20.74
C TYR A 158 5.36 4.73 -19.27
N THR A 159 4.59 5.72 -18.82
CA THR A 159 4.45 6.13 -17.41
C THR A 159 3.01 5.96 -16.95
N PRO A 160 2.58 4.76 -16.51
CA PRO A 160 1.20 4.48 -16.10
C PRO A 160 0.87 5.01 -14.69
N TYR A 161 1.34 6.20 -14.37
CA TYR A 161 1.20 6.85 -13.07
C TYR A 161 0.62 8.25 -13.22
N GLN A 162 0.08 8.76 -12.11
CA GLN A 162 -0.37 10.15 -12.07
C GLN A 162 0.85 11.08 -11.93
N PRO A 163 0.77 12.35 -12.36
CA PRO A 163 1.95 13.21 -12.51
C PRO A 163 2.78 13.37 -11.23
N GLY A 164 2.14 13.31 -10.06
CA GLY A 164 2.84 13.41 -8.78
C GLY A 164 3.86 12.30 -8.54
N MET A 165 3.73 11.14 -9.20
CA MET A 165 4.72 10.07 -9.08
C MET A 165 6.10 10.47 -9.63
N ALA A 166 6.14 11.31 -10.66
CA ALA A 166 7.38 11.78 -11.28
C ALA A 166 8.25 12.60 -10.32
N LEU A 167 7.67 13.16 -9.24
CA LEU A 167 8.41 13.90 -8.22
C LEU A 167 9.46 13.03 -7.52
N PHE A 168 9.23 11.71 -7.42
CA PHE A 168 10.19 10.77 -6.86
C PHE A 168 11.35 10.43 -7.81
N GLY A 169 11.25 10.82 -9.09
CA GLY A 169 12.33 10.70 -10.08
C GLY A 169 13.21 11.94 -10.18
N LEU A 170 12.74 13.10 -9.70
CA LEU A 170 13.50 14.36 -9.75
C LEU A 170 14.89 14.31 -9.10
N PRO A 171 15.09 13.62 -7.95
CA PRO A 171 16.43 13.50 -7.38
C PRO A 171 17.43 12.87 -8.35
N ARG A 172 17.01 11.83 -9.09
CA ARG A 172 17.85 11.15 -10.09
C ARG A 172 18.12 12.02 -11.31
N ALA A 173 17.13 12.82 -11.72
CA ALA A 173 17.28 13.78 -12.80
C ALA A 173 18.30 14.88 -12.47
N ALA A 174 18.43 15.24 -11.18
CA ALA A 174 19.37 16.26 -10.74
C ALA A 174 20.80 15.73 -10.59
N VAL A 175 20.97 14.55 -9.97
CA VAL A 175 22.29 13.95 -9.71
C VAL A 175 22.22 12.43 -9.83
N ASP A 176 23.20 11.83 -10.51
CA ASP A 176 23.39 10.38 -10.52
C ASP A 176 24.17 9.93 -9.27
N ALA A 177 23.46 9.47 -8.25
CA ALA A 177 24.04 8.87 -7.06
C ALA A 177 23.15 7.75 -6.50
N TRP A 178 23.69 6.89 -5.62
CA TRP A 178 22.91 5.81 -5.02
C TRP A 178 21.74 6.31 -4.17
N TRP A 179 21.85 7.49 -3.57
CA TRP A 179 20.81 8.09 -2.72
C TRP A 179 19.73 8.84 -3.52
N THR A 180 19.96 9.06 -4.82
CA THR A 180 18.96 9.65 -5.72
C THR A 180 18.07 8.62 -6.40
N ASP A 181 18.30 7.33 -6.15
CA ASP A 181 17.40 6.25 -6.53
C ASP A 181 15.99 6.49 -5.97
N SER A 182 14.97 6.41 -6.82
CA SER A 182 13.58 6.73 -6.42
C SER A 182 13.09 5.92 -5.23
N ARG A 183 13.60 4.69 -5.03
CA ARG A 183 13.24 3.85 -3.88
C ARG A 183 13.61 4.46 -2.54
N VAL A 184 14.73 5.17 -2.46
CA VAL A 184 15.16 5.88 -1.24
C VAL A 184 14.09 6.90 -0.84
N TRP A 185 13.61 7.68 -1.81
CA TRP A 185 12.60 8.70 -1.60
C TRP A 185 11.21 8.11 -1.32
N PHE A 186 10.86 7.00 -1.98
CA PHE A 186 9.67 6.23 -1.63
C PHE A 186 9.71 5.73 -0.19
N ALA A 187 10.85 5.20 0.27
CA ALA A 187 11.02 4.71 1.63
C ALA A 187 10.92 5.84 2.66
N LEU A 188 11.56 6.99 2.39
CA LEU A 188 11.46 8.18 3.25
C LEU A 188 10.02 8.70 3.36
N ALA A 189 9.33 8.86 2.22
CA ALA A 189 7.94 9.31 2.22
C ALA A 189 7.02 8.32 2.96
N THR A 190 7.19 7.02 2.71
CA THR A 190 6.44 5.95 3.40
C THR A 190 6.66 6.03 4.92
N ALA A 191 7.91 6.15 5.36
CA ALA A 191 8.27 6.22 6.77
C ALA A 191 7.64 7.45 7.45
N LEU A 192 7.75 8.62 6.82
CA LEU A 192 7.19 9.87 7.32
C LEU A 192 5.67 9.79 7.44
N VAL A 193 4.99 9.32 6.39
CA VAL A 193 3.52 9.24 6.36
C VAL A 193 3.00 8.21 7.37
N LEU A 194 3.67 7.07 7.52
CA LEU A 194 3.34 6.09 8.56
C LEU A 194 3.57 6.64 9.97
N ALA A 195 4.66 7.39 10.19
CA ALA A 195 4.91 8.05 11.47
C ALA A 195 3.79 9.06 11.81
N LEU A 196 3.32 9.83 10.83
CA LEU A 196 2.16 10.73 10.98
C LEU A 196 0.87 9.96 11.32
N ALA A 197 0.64 8.81 10.68
CA ALA A 197 -0.52 7.98 10.96
C ALA A 197 -0.46 7.42 12.40
N VAL A 198 0.68 6.85 12.80
CA VAL A 198 0.90 6.34 14.16
C VAL A 198 0.78 7.45 15.21
N GLY A 199 1.38 8.61 14.97
CA GLY A 199 1.27 9.77 15.85
C GLY A 199 -0.17 10.25 16.02
N THR A 200 -0.95 10.26 14.93
CA THR A 200 -2.38 10.61 14.96
C THR A 200 -3.21 9.64 15.79
N LEU A 201 -2.92 8.33 15.72
CA LEU A 201 -3.60 7.31 16.53
C LEU A 201 -3.22 7.44 18.01
N ARG A 202 -1.92 7.61 18.31
CA ARG A 202 -1.42 7.73 19.69
C ARG A 202 -1.94 8.98 20.40
N ALA A 203 -2.07 10.11 19.70
CA ALA A 203 -2.61 11.33 20.28
C ALA A 203 -4.08 11.23 20.72
N ARG A 204 -4.80 10.18 20.30
CA ARG A 204 -6.21 9.92 20.67
C ARG A 204 -6.41 8.84 21.72
N SER A 205 -5.45 7.92 21.86
CA SER A 205 -5.53 6.88 22.88
C SER A 205 -5.43 7.55 24.25
N ALA A 206 -6.43 7.31 25.12
CA ALA A 206 -6.22 7.58 26.54
C ALA A 206 -4.97 6.79 27.02
N PRO A 207 -4.25 7.23 28.06
CA PRO A 207 -3.00 6.60 28.52
C PRO A 207 -3.11 5.13 29.00
N ALA A 208 -4.21 4.41 28.71
CA ALA A 208 -4.41 3.02 29.07
C ALA A 208 -3.52 2.09 28.21
N PRO A 209 -2.55 1.39 28.80
CA PRO A 209 -1.67 0.48 28.07
C PRO A 209 -2.43 -0.73 27.50
N GLY A 210 -2.04 -1.19 26.31
CA GLY A 210 -2.07 -2.63 25.99
C GLY A 210 -2.76 -3.06 24.70
N ARG A 211 -3.95 -2.53 24.35
CA ARG A 211 -4.74 -3.04 23.20
C ARG A 211 -4.70 -2.20 21.91
N PRO A 212 -4.76 -0.86 21.96
CA PRO A 212 -4.66 -0.03 20.75
C PRO A 212 -3.27 -0.08 20.14
N ASP A 213 -2.24 -0.02 20.97
CA ASP A 213 -0.88 0.06 20.47
C ASP A 213 -0.39 -1.26 19.84
N ALA A 214 -0.90 -2.41 20.30
CA ALA A 214 -0.62 -3.70 19.68
C ALA A 214 -1.25 -3.81 18.28
N ALA A 215 -2.47 -3.31 18.09
CA ALA A 215 -3.12 -3.26 16.79
C ALA A 215 -2.43 -2.28 15.83
N VAL A 216 -1.97 -1.12 16.36
CA VAL A 216 -1.16 -0.16 15.59
C VAL A 216 0.15 -0.81 15.16
N LEU A 217 0.86 -1.49 16.07
CA LEU A 217 2.10 -2.20 15.74
C LEU A 217 1.86 -3.24 14.65
N ARG A 218 0.79 -4.04 14.76
CA ARG A 218 0.45 -5.04 13.74
C ARG A 218 0.15 -4.40 12.38
N GLY A 219 -0.55 -3.27 12.38
CA GLY A 219 -0.78 -2.46 11.18
C GLY A 219 0.52 -1.95 10.57
N VAL A 220 1.44 -1.43 11.38
CA VAL A 220 2.77 -0.99 10.93
C VAL A 220 3.53 -2.18 10.35
N GLN A 221 3.54 -3.32 11.04
CA GLN A 221 4.20 -4.52 10.55
C GLN A 221 3.64 -4.96 9.19
N ALA A 222 2.32 -4.92 9.01
CA ALA A 222 1.70 -5.25 7.73
C ALA A 222 2.10 -4.27 6.60
N ALA A 223 2.30 -3.00 6.92
CA ALA A 223 2.69 -1.97 5.95
C ALA A 223 4.21 -1.92 5.67
N THR A 224 5.05 -2.51 6.53
CA THR A 224 6.52 -2.41 6.41
C THR A 224 7.22 -3.76 6.27
N VAL A 225 7.03 -4.68 7.21
CA VAL A 225 7.80 -5.94 7.30
C VAL A 225 7.09 -7.13 6.66
N LEU A 226 5.83 -7.02 6.27
CA LEU A 226 5.20 -8.07 5.48
C LEU A 226 5.99 -8.25 4.17
N PRO A 227 6.37 -9.48 3.77
CA PRO A 227 7.30 -9.68 2.66
C PRO A 227 6.88 -9.01 1.36
N VAL A 228 5.59 -8.98 1.04
CA VAL A 228 5.08 -8.28 -0.14
C VAL A 228 5.39 -6.78 -0.08
N CYS A 229 5.24 -6.14 1.08
CA CYS A 229 5.57 -4.72 1.29
C CYS A 229 7.09 -4.47 1.32
N ALA A 230 7.84 -5.32 2.02
CA ALA A 230 9.29 -5.19 2.14
C ALA A 230 10.00 -5.38 0.79
N LEU A 231 9.62 -6.42 0.04
CA LEU A 231 10.13 -6.70 -1.30
C LEU A 231 9.80 -5.57 -2.27
N THR A 232 8.52 -5.19 -2.35
CA THR A 232 8.09 -4.14 -3.28
C THR A 232 8.77 -2.82 -2.97
N LEU A 233 8.94 -2.44 -1.69
CA LEU A 233 9.69 -1.23 -1.32
C LEU A 233 11.16 -1.27 -1.73
N ALA A 234 11.83 -2.40 -1.49
CA ALA A 234 13.25 -2.52 -1.77
C ALA A 234 13.58 -2.63 -3.27
N THR A 235 12.62 -3.06 -4.11
CA THR A 235 12.86 -3.38 -5.52
C THR A 235 12.15 -2.47 -6.52
N GLY A 236 11.00 -1.89 -6.18
CA GLY A 236 10.24 -0.93 -7.02
C GLY A 236 9.81 0.33 -6.27
N GLY A 237 9.01 0.17 -5.22
CA GLY A 237 8.74 1.18 -4.18
C GLY A 237 7.56 2.12 -4.40
N ASP A 238 7.06 2.24 -5.63
CA ASP A 238 6.01 3.18 -6.04
C ASP A 238 4.69 3.01 -5.26
N ASP A 239 4.32 1.80 -4.86
CA ASP A 239 3.06 1.51 -4.17
C ASP A 239 3.03 1.90 -2.68
N LEU A 240 4.16 1.88 -1.98
CA LEU A 240 4.21 2.08 -0.54
C LEU A 240 3.86 3.49 -0.07
N PRO A 241 4.31 4.60 -0.71
CA PRO A 241 3.86 5.93 -0.30
C PRO A 241 2.34 6.10 -0.52
N VAL A 242 1.79 5.50 -1.59
CA VAL A 242 0.35 5.52 -1.88
C VAL A 242 -0.43 4.77 -0.82
N LEU A 243 0.02 3.57 -0.44
CA LEU A 243 -0.57 2.80 0.66
C LEU A 243 -0.49 3.58 1.97
N ALA A 244 0.67 4.12 2.33
CA ALA A 244 0.86 4.88 3.56
C ALA A 244 -0.10 6.08 3.63
N LEU A 245 -0.27 6.81 2.53
CA LEU A 245 -1.22 7.93 2.44
C LEU A 245 -2.67 7.47 2.57
N CYS A 246 -3.04 6.32 2.00
CA CYS A 246 -4.36 5.71 2.22
C CYS A 246 -4.58 5.35 3.70
N LEU A 247 -3.58 4.77 4.37
CA LEU A 247 -3.65 4.44 5.80
C LEU A 247 -3.73 5.69 6.66
N LEU A 248 -2.99 6.76 6.33
CA LEU A 248 -3.08 8.07 6.97
C LEU A 248 -4.47 8.68 6.77
N ALA A 249 -5.05 8.62 5.56
CA ALA A 249 -6.39 9.13 5.28
C ALA A 249 -7.45 8.44 6.15
N LEU A 250 -7.41 7.11 6.25
CA LEU A 250 -8.30 6.34 7.11
C LEU A 250 -8.08 6.64 8.60
N THR A 251 -6.84 6.88 8.99
CA THR A 251 -6.48 7.29 10.35
C THR A 251 -7.02 8.68 10.70
N LEU A 252 -6.89 9.65 9.78
CA LEU A 252 -7.46 10.99 9.92
C LEU A 252 -8.98 10.95 9.94
N ALA A 253 -9.60 10.02 9.20
CA ALA A 253 -11.02 9.76 9.29
C ALA A 253 -11.41 9.19 10.66
N ALA A 254 -10.64 8.25 11.22
CA ALA A 254 -10.85 7.77 12.59
C ALA A 254 -10.67 8.88 13.63
N ALA A 255 -9.81 9.86 13.34
CA ALA A 255 -9.61 11.05 14.16
C ALA A 255 -10.66 12.16 13.94
N ASP A 256 -11.71 11.90 13.14
CA ASP A 256 -12.77 12.85 12.77
C ASP A 256 -12.24 14.14 12.11
N ARG A 257 -11.21 13.99 11.27
CA ARG A 257 -10.59 15.06 10.46
C ARG A 257 -10.87 14.84 8.96
N PRO A 258 -12.13 14.88 8.50
CA PRO A 258 -12.51 14.49 7.14
C PRO A 258 -11.86 15.32 6.03
N GLY A 259 -11.58 16.62 6.25
CA GLY A 259 -10.88 17.44 5.27
C GLY A 259 -9.41 17.01 5.07
N ARG A 260 -8.69 16.78 6.18
CA ARG A 260 -7.30 16.29 6.13
C ARG A 260 -7.23 14.87 5.55
N ALA A 261 -8.23 14.04 5.86
CA ALA A 261 -8.37 12.71 5.25
C ALA A 261 -8.53 12.80 3.72
N GLY A 262 -9.35 13.75 3.25
CA GLY A 262 -9.49 14.08 1.83
C GLY A 262 -8.18 14.52 1.18
N ILE A 263 -7.42 15.40 1.84
CA ILE A 263 -6.08 15.82 1.36
C ILE A 263 -5.14 14.62 1.25
N ALA A 264 -5.04 13.79 2.28
CA ALA A 264 -4.14 12.63 2.29
C ALA A 264 -4.45 11.63 1.16
N VAL A 265 -5.72 11.27 0.95
CA VAL A 265 -6.10 10.36 -0.14
C VAL A 265 -6.02 11.05 -1.51
N GLY A 266 -6.19 12.37 -1.57
CA GLY A 266 -5.99 13.17 -2.78
C GLY A 266 -4.54 13.20 -3.23
N VAL A 267 -3.59 13.38 -2.31
CA VAL A 267 -2.16 13.23 -2.61
C VAL A 267 -1.89 11.81 -3.12
N ALA A 268 -2.43 10.77 -2.47
CA ALA A 268 -2.29 9.39 -2.95
C ALA A 268 -2.84 9.21 -4.38
N GLY A 269 -4.00 9.81 -4.68
CA GLY A 269 -4.62 9.80 -5.99
C GLY A 269 -3.86 10.60 -7.06
N ALA A 270 -3.04 11.58 -6.66
CA ALA A 270 -2.12 12.31 -7.53
C ALA A 270 -0.83 11.53 -7.81
N LEU A 271 -0.56 10.44 -7.07
CA LEU A 271 0.54 9.51 -7.34
C LEU A 271 0.06 8.33 -8.18
N LYS A 272 -1.04 7.68 -7.78
CA LYS A 272 -1.50 6.43 -8.42
C LYS A 272 -3.01 6.27 -8.36
N LEU A 273 -3.59 5.78 -9.46
CA LEU A 273 -5.03 5.55 -9.58
C LEU A 273 -5.58 4.54 -8.56
N PHE A 274 -4.73 3.67 -8.00
CA PHE A 274 -5.11 2.70 -6.96
C PHE A 274 -5.69 3.34 -5.69
N ALA A 275 -5.43 4.63 -5.43
CA ALA A 275 -6.01 5.34 -4.31
C ALA A 275 -7.48 5.77 -4.54
N TRP A 276 -7.98 5.79 -5.77
CA TRP A 276 -9.33 6.29 -6.10
C TRP A 276 -10.46 5.46 -5.46
N PRO A 277 -10.42 4.11 -5.46
CA PRO A 277 -11.38 3.31 -4.71
C PRO A 277 -11.44 3.68 -3.23
N VAL A 278 -10.29 3.98 -2.62
CA VAL A 278 -10.22 4.43 -1.22
C VAL A 278 -10.85 5.82 -1.08
N ALA A 279 -10.56 6.75 -1.99
CA ALA A 279 -11.14 8.09 -2.01
C ALA A 279 -12.68 8.06 -2.09
N ILE A 280 -13.25 7.25 -2.98
CA ILE A 280 -14.71 7.13 -3.15
C ILE A 280 -15.37 6.65 -1.85
N VAL A 281 -14.86 5.56 -1.27
CA VAL A 281 -15.41 4.99 -0.03
C VAL A 281 -15.28 6.01 1.13
N LEU A 282 -14.18 6.77 1.18
CA LEU A 282 -13.94 7.82 2.16
C LEU A 282 -14.89 9.01 1.99
N ILE A 283 -15.20 9.42 0.75
CA ILE A 283 -16.19 10.47 0.47
C ILE A 283 -17.58 10.01 0.91
N CYS A 284 -17.97 8.75 0.63
CA CYS A 284 -19.22 8.17 1.13
C CYS A 284 -19.27 8.17 2.66
N TRP A 285 -18.17 7.80 3.33
CA TRP A 285 -18.04 7.90 4.79
C TRP A 285 -18.22 9.34 5.29
N ALA A 286 -17.58 10.32 4.64
CA ALA A 286 -17.65 11.73 5.02
C ALA A 286 -19.04 12.33 4.75
N ALA A 287 -19.76 11.87 3.72
CA ALA A 287 -21.12 12.29 3.41
C ALA A 287 -22.09 11.97 4.57
N THR A 288 -21.91 10.83 5.25
CA THR A 288 -22.71 10.47 6.46
C THR A 288 -22.49 11.43 7.64
N ARG A 289 -21.49 12.31 7.56
CA ARG A 289 -21.14 13.32 8.57
C ARG A 289 -21.33 14.76 8.08
N ARG A 290 -22.05 14.96 6.97
CA ARG A 290 -22.18 16.28 6.29
C ARG A 290 -20.83 16.92 5.94
N ALA A 291 -19.79 16.10 5.75
CA ALA A 291 -18.44 16.54 5.42
C ALA A 291 -17.98 16.06 4.03
N GLY A 292 -18.89 15.51 3.21
CA GLY A 292 -18.58 14.92 1.90
C GLY A 292 -17.88 15.89 0.95
N VAL A 293 -18.40 17.11 0.79
CA VAL A 293 -17.81 18.14 -0.07
C VAL A 293 -16.39 18.49 0.38
N ARG A 294 -16.19 18.75 1.68
CA ARG A 294 -14.88 19.08 2.25
C ARG A 294 -13.84 17.98 2.02
N THR A 295 -14.24 16.71 2.13
CA THR A 295 -13.36 15.57 1.82
C THR A 295 -13.11 15.46 0.31
N ALA A 296 -14.14 15.62 -0.51
CA ALA A 296 -14.06 15.54 -1.96
C ALA A 296 -13.14 16.62 -2.58
N LEU A 297 -13.13 17.83 -2.01
CA LEU A 297 -12.23 18.91 -2.46
C LEU A 297 -10.75 18.47 -2.43
N GLY A 298 -10.31 17.83 -1.35
CA GLY A 298 -8.96 17.27 -1.29
C GLY A 298 -8.81 16.02 -2.15
N ALA A 299 -9.75 15.08 -2.00
CA ALA A 299 -9.66 13.74 -2.58
C ALA A 299 -9.72 13.72 -4.11
N VAL A 300 -10.43 14.66 -4.72
CA VAL A 300 -10.59 14.80 -6.18
C VAL A 300 -9.83 16.02 -6.69
N GLY A 301 -9.85 17.14 -5.97
CA GLY A 301 -9.22 18.38 -6.40
C GLY A 301 -7.70 18.27 -6.53
N LEU A 302 -7.01 17.56 -5.63
CA LEU A 302 -5.55 17.39 -5.73
C LEU A 302 -5.10 16.54 -6.93
N PRO A 303 -5.68 15.35 -7.19
CA PRO A 303 -5.39 14.61 -8.41
C PRO A 303 -5.68 15.41 -9.68
N VAL A 304 -6.82 16.10 -9.72
CA VAL A 304 -7.19 16.94 -10.88
C VAL A 304 -6.20 18.10 -11.05
N ALA A 305 -5.85 18.80 -9.98
CA ALA A 305 -4.87 19.89 -10.04
C ALA A 305 -3.49 19.39 -10.51
N ALA A 306 -3.07 18.20 -10.10
CA ALA A 306 -1.82 17.60 -10.55
C ALA A 306 -1.83 17.25 -12.06
N LEU A 307 -3.01 16.96 -12.62
CA LEU A 307 -3.19 16.69 -14.05
C LEU A 307 -3.23 17.95 -14.92
N VAL A 308 -3.57 19.12 -14.37
CA VAL A 308 -3.74 20.35 -15.17
C VAL A 308 -2.46 20.73 -15.93
N PRO A 309 -1.26 20.80 -15.32
CA PRO A 309 -0.05 21.16 -16.05
C PRO A 309 0.26 20.21 -17.20
N THR A 310 0.12 18.90 -16.98
CA THR A 310 0.43 17.89 -17.99
C THR A 310 -0.60 17.89 -19.12
N LEU A 311 -1.88 18.16 -18.82
CA LEU A 311 -2.93 18.36 -19.82
C LEU A 311 -2.65 19.58 -20.72
N LEU A 312 -2.09 20.65 -20.15
CA LEU A 312 -1.76 21.87 -20.88
C LEU A 312 -0.51 21.72 -21.76
N VAL A 313 0.44 20.88 -21.35
CA VAL A 313 1.65 20.59 -22.12
C VAL A 313 1.36 19.61 -23.25
N ASP A 314 0.82 18.43 -22.95
CA ASP A 314 0.50 17.41 -23.94
C ASP A 314 -0.62 16.48 -23.44
N ARG A 315 -1.84 16.76 -23.90
CA ARG A 315 -3.04 15.98 -23.60
C ARG A 315 -2.98 14.55 -24.17
N ASP A 316 -2.36 14.38 -25.33
CA ASP A 316 -2.43 13.12 -26.08
C ASP A 316 -1.42 12.14 -25.48
N ALA A 317 -0.24 12.62 -25.07
CA ALA A 317 0.70 11.86 -24.26
C ALA A 317 0.11 11.44 -22.92
N LEU A 318 -0.62 12.33 -22.21
CA LEU A 318 -1.29 11.96 -20.98
C LEU A 318 -2.30 10.82 -21.18
N VAL A 319 -3.18 10.95 -22.19
CA VAL A 319 -4.20 9.93 -22.49
C VAL A 319 -3.54 8.61 -22.89
N GLU A 320 -2.48 8.66 -23.69
CA GLU A 320 -1.71 7.48 -24.10
C GLU A 320 -1.19 6.69 -22.88
N ASN A 321 -0.60 7.40 -21.91
CA ASN A 321 0.07 6.79 -20.77
C ASN A 321 -0.87 6.39 -19.64
N VAL A 322 -1.83 7.24 -19.29
CA VAL A 322 -2.67 7.06 -18.09
C VAL A 322 -3.96 6.31 -18.38
N LEU A 323 -4.46 6.36 -19.62
CA LEU A 323 -5.72 5.72 -20.01
C LEU A 323 -5.52 4.56 -20.98
N ARG A 324 -4.92 4.80 -22.15
CA ARG A 324 -4.82 3.79 -23.21
C ARG A 324 -3.92 2.62 -22.81
N PHE A 325 -2.71 2.89 -22.32
CA PHE A 325 -1.77 1.83 -21.96
C PHE A 325 -2.31 0.89 -20.87
N PRO A 326 -2.86 1.36 -19.72
CA PRO A 326 -3.45 0.48 -18.71
C PRO A 326 -4.68 -0.30 -19.20
N LEU A 327 -5.42 0.23 -20.18
CA LEU A 327 -6.55 -0.47 -20.82
C LEU A 327 -6.10 -1.49 -21.89
N GLY A 328 -4.79 -1.62 -22.14
CA GLY A 328 -4.23 -2.54 -23.13
C GLY A 328 -4.27 -2.01 -24.56
N HIS A 329 -4.43 -0.70 -24.74
CA HIS A 329 -4.44 -0.02 -26.04
C HIS A 329 -3.11 0.68 -26.38
N GLY A 330 -2.04 0.45 -25.60
CA GLY A 330 -0.71 0.95 -25.93
C GLY A 330 0.01 0.09 -26.97
N LEU A 331 1.15 0.57 -27.47
CA LEU A 331 2.01 -0.13 -28.45
C LEU A 331 2.56 -1.46 -27.94
N VAL A 332 2.73 -1.58 -26.62
CA VAL A 332 3.24 -2.80 -25.96
C VAL A 332 2.32 -3.20 -24.81
N THR A 333 2.28 -4.50 -24.52
CA THR A 333 1.44 -5.04 -23.45
C THR A 333 2.20 -5.08 -22.13
N SER A 334 1.51 -4.75 -21.04
CA SER A 334 2.05 -4.88 -19.69
C SER A 334 2.44 -6.34 -19.37
N PRO A 335 3.60 -6.57 -18.72
CA PRO A 335 4.03 -7.91 -18.30
C PRO A 335 3.25 -8.44 -17.08
N ALA A 336 2.26 -7.69 -16.56
CA ALA A 336 1.50 -8.06 -15.37
C ALA A 336 0.56 -9.25 -15.62
N GLN A 337 1.02 -10.46 -15.29
CA GLN A 337 0.32 -11.72 -15.54
C GLN A 337 0.30 -12.64 -14.30
N SER A 338 -0.17 -12.13 -13.16
CA SER A 338 -0.30 -12.97 -11.97
C SER A 338 -1.45 -13.97 -12.14
N PRO A 339 -1.30 -15.25 -11.71
CA PRO A 339 -2.26 -16.32 -11.94
C PRO A 339 -3.48 -16.23 -11.01
N PHE A 340 -4.11 -15.05 -10.94
CA PHE A 340 -5.33 -14.82 -10.19
C PHE A 340 -6.57 -15.23 -11.00
N PRO A 341 -7.73 -15.42 -10.35
CA PRO A 341 -8.95 -15.86 -11.03
C PRO A 341 -9.29 -15.07 -12.30
N GLY A 342 -9.16 -13.74 -12.30
CA GLY A 342 -9.40 -12.90 -13.46
C GLY A 342 -8.48 -13.21 -14.63
N HIS A 343 -7.19 -13.45 -14.37
CA HIS A 343 -6.23 -13.87 -15.38
C HIS A 343 -6.56 -15.26 -15.93
N LEU A 344 -6.90 -16.21 -15.06
CA LEU A 344 -7.27 -17.58 -15.46
C LEU A 344 -8.56 -17.60 -16.29
N ILE A 345 -9.58 -16.81 -15.91
CA ILE A 345 -10.80 -16.61 -16.70
C ILE A 345 -10.43 -16.02 -18.07
N ALA A 346 -9.56 -15.01 -18.08
CA ALA A 346 -9.16 -14.33 -19.30
C ALA A 346 -8.40 -15.19 -20.31
N THR A 347 -7.64 -16.19 -19.83
CA THR A 347 -6.80 -17.06 -20.65
C THR A 347 -7.44 -18.40 -20.99
N LEU A 348 -8.25 -18.97 -20.10
CA LEU A 348 -8.76 -20.34 -20.24
C LEU A 348 -10.16 -20.45 -20.87
N LEU A 349 -10.95 -19.36 -20.87
CA LEU A 349 -12.33 -19.39 -21.36
C LEU A 349 -12.49 -18.70 -22.72
N PRO A 350 -13.42 -19.18 -23.59
CA PRO A 350 -13.85 -18.43 -24.76
C PRO A 350 -14.39 -17.05 -24.36
N ALA A 351 -13.95 -15.99 -25.05
CA ALA A 351 -14.24 -14.60 -24.67
C ALA A 351 -13.84 -14.24 -23.22
N GLY A 352 -12.85 -14.93 -22.65
CA GLY A 352 -12.44 -14.82 -21.25
C GLY A 352 -12.17 -13.39 -20.78
N ARG A 353 -11.51 -12.55 -21.60
CA ARG A 353 -11.24 -11.14 -21.23
C ARG A 353 -12.53 -10.35 -20.99
N VAL A 354 -13.54 -10.55 -21.83
CA VAL A 354 -14.86 -9.90 -21.69
C VAL A 354 -15.56 -10.42 -20.44
N LEU A 355 -15.51 -11.72 -20.20
CA LEU A 355 -16.10 -12.33 -19.00
C LEU A 355 -15.45 -11.83 -17.71
N ALA A 356 -14.11 -11.79 -17.66
CA ALA A 356 -13.37 -11.28 -16.51
C ALA A 356 -13.70 -9.80 -16.25
N ALA A 357 -13.75 -8.98 -17.32
CA ALA A 357 -14.17 -7.58 -17.23
C ALA A 357 -15.62 -7.44 -16.74
N ALA A 358 -16.56 -8.25 -17.25
CA ALA A 358 -17.96 -8.23 -16.84
C ALA A 358 -18.14 -8.59 -15.36
N VAL A 359 -17.42 -9.61 -14.86
CA VAL A 359 -17.44 -9.98 -13.43
C VAL A 359 -16.83 -8.88 -12.57
N LEU A 360 -15.71 -8.28 -12.98
CA LEU A 360 -15.11 -7.15 -12.28
C LEU A 360 -16.08 -5.96 -12.19
N VAL A 361 -16.75 -5.60 -13.29
CA VAL A 361 -17.76 -4.54 -13.34
C VAL A 361 -18.95 -4.89 -12.43
N ALA A 362 -19.46 -6.12 -12.46
CA ALA A 362 -20.56 -6.55 -11.61
C ALA A 362 -20.21 -6.43 -10.12
N VAL A 363 -18.99 -6.81 -9.72
CA VAL A 363 -18.51 -6.62 -8.34
C VAL A 363 -18.39 -5.14 -7.99
N GLY A 364 -17.85 -4.31 -8.89
CA GLY A 364 -17.79 -2.86 -8.73
C GLY A 364 -19.17 -2.23 -8.50
N LEU A 365 -20.16 -2.61 -9.32
CA LEU A 365 -21.55 -2.18 -9.19
C LEU A 365 -22.17 -2.65 -7.87
N ALA A 366 -21.93 -3.89 -7.46
CA ALA A 366 -22.42 -4.41 -6.18
C ALA A 366 -21.86 -3.61 -4.98
N ILE A 367 -20.57 -3.24 -5.04
CA ILE A 367 -19.95 -2.36 -4.03
C ILE A 367 -20.57 -0.96 -4.08
N ALA A 368 -20.77 -0.37 -5.26
CA ALA A 368 -21.40 0.94 -5.41
C ALA A 368 -22.83 0.96 -4.85
N VAL A 369 -23.66 -0.03 -5.20
CA VAL A 369 -25.03 -0.19 -4.66
C VAL A 369 -24.99 -0.35 -3.15
N ARG A 370 -24.04 -1.12 -2.61
CA ARG A 370 -23.84 -1.24 -1.16
C ARG A 370 -23.48 0.09 -0.52
N LEU A 371 -22.59 0.89 -1.12
CA LEU A 371 -22.19 2.20 -0.59
C LEU A 371 -23.35 3.18 -0.55
N VAL A 372 -24.20 3.19 -1.58
CA VAL A 372 -25.39 4.05 -1.63
C VAL A 372 -26.43 3.60 -0.59
N ARG A 373 -26.71 2.30 -0.51
CA ARG A 373 -27.74 1.77 0.40
C ARG A 373 -27.30 1.76 1.86
N ARG A 374 -26.01 1.52 2.13
CA ARG A 374 -25.43 1.33 3.46
C ARG A 374 -24.01 1.93 3.52
N PRO A 375 -23.88 3.26 3.49
CA PRO A 375 -22.58 3.91 3.52
C PRO A 375 -21.82 3.59 4.81
N PRO A 376 -20.47 3.47 4.77
CA PRO A 376 -19.67 3.17 5.95
C PRO A 376 -19.74 4.30 6.98
N ARG A 377 -20.17 3.98 8.19
CA ARG A 377 -20.29 4.95 9.29
C ARG A 377 -19.04 5.06 10.16
N THR A 378 -18.04 4.21 9.98
CA THR A 378 -16.79 4.24 10.77
C THR A 378 -15.57 4.14 9.85
N ALA A 379 -14.42 4.65 10.31
CA ALA A 379 -13.17 4.52 9.57
C ALA A 379 -12.74 3.06 9.41
N ALA A 380 -12.96 2.23 10.43
CA ALA A 380 -12.74 0.78 10.33
C ALA A 380 -13.64 0.12 9.27
N ALA A 381 -14.93 0.47 9.20
CA ALA A 381 -15.81 -0.04 8.15
C ALA A 381 -15.37 0.42 6.76
N THR A 382 -14.88 1.66 6.65
CA THR A 382 -14.29 2.21 5.42
C THR A 382 -13.08 1.38 5.01
N ALA A 383 -12.13 1.13 5.92
CA ALA A 383 -10.95 0.30 5.66
C ALA A 383 -11.29 -1.13 5.23
N LEU A 384 -12.29 -1.76 5.87
CA LEU A 384 -12.76 -3.10 5.48
C LEU A 384 -13.37 -3.12 4.07
N ILE A 385 -14.20 -2.14 3.73
CA ILE A 385 -14.77 -2.04 2.37
C ILE A 385 -13.66 -1.83 1.35
N CYS A 386 -12.70 -0.92 1.62
CA CYS A 386 -11.56 -0.71 0.74
C CYS A 386 -10.71 -1.98 0.59
N GLY A 387 -10.39 -2.65 1.70
CA GLY A 387 -9.56 -3.85 1.71
C GLY A 387 -10.20 -5.00 0.93
N TYR A 388 -11.46 -5.33 1.20
CA TYR A 388 -12.15 -6.40 0.46
C TYR A 388 -12.48 -6.00 -0.98
N GLY A 389 -12.81 -4.74 -1.23
CA GLY A 389 -13.08 -4.23 -2.58
C GLY A 389 -11.83 -4.29 -3.47
N LEU A 390 -10.69 -3.82 -2.97
CA LEU A 390 -9.42 -3.91 -3.69
C LEU A 390 -8.95 -5.36 -3.83
N LEU A 391 -9.15 -6.22 -2.82
CA LEU A 391 -8.87 -7.64 -2.95
C LEU A 391 -9.67 -8.25 -4.11
N ALA A 392 -10.99 -8.01 -4.15
CA ALA A 392 -11.84 -8.52 -5.22
C ALA A 392 -11.41 -7.97 -6.59
N ALA A 393 -11.10 -6.67 -6.67
CA ALA A 393 -10.61 -6.06 -7.90
C ALA A 393 -9.29 -6.69 -8.37
N ILE A 394 -8.30 -6.86 -7.49
CA ILE A 394 -7.01 -7.46 -7.81
C ILE A 394 -7.17 -8.92 -8.24
N LEU A 395 -8.03 -9.69 -7.58
CA LEU A 395 -8.26 -11.10 -7.93
C LEU A 395 -8.98 -11.26 -9.29
N LEU A 396 -9.80 -10.28 -9.70
CA LEU A 396 -10.62 -10.34 -10.92
C LEU A 396 -10.00 -9.59 -12.11
N MET A 397 -9.00 -8.74 -11.88
CA MET A 397 -8.33 -8.01 -12.94
C MET A 397 -7.53 -8.98 -13.84
N PRO A 398 -7.75 -8.98 -15.17
CA PRO A 398 -7.07 -9.90 -16.10
C PRO A 398 -5.54 -9.76 -16.14
N SER A 399 -5.08 -8.52 -15.95
CA SER A 399 -3.67 -8.15 -16.00
C SER A 399 -3.32 -7.41 -14.71
N THR A 400 -2.63 -8.08 -13.80
CA THR A 400 -2.35 -7.57 -12.46
C THR A 400 -1.06 -8.17 -11.92
N ARG A 401 -0.47 -7.48 -10.94
CA ARG A 401 0.77 -7.86 -10.27
C ARG A 401 0.49 -8.41 -8.89
N PHE A 402 1.21 -9.45 -8.50
CA PHE A 402 1.15 -10.06 -7.17
C PHE A 402 1.41 -9.02 -6.07
N GLY A 403 2.33 -8.07 -6.32
CA GLY A 403 2.66 -6.99 -5.39
C GLY A 403 1.46 -6.18 -4.94
N TYR A 404 0.41 -6.03 -5.76
CA TYR A 404 -0.77 -5.25 -5.39
C TYR A 404 -1.57 -5.83 -4.21
N LEU A 405 -1.34 -7.10 -3.84
CA LEU A 405 -1.93 -7.68 -2.62
C LEU A 405 -1.49 -6.95 -1.34
N LEU A 406 -0.43 -6.13 -1.36
CA LEU A 406 -0.08 -5.28 -0.23
C LEU A 406 -1.22 -4.36 0.22
N TYR A 407 -2.01 -3.82 -0.72
CA TYR A 407 -3.10 -2.89 -0.40
C TYR A 407 -4.20 -3.55 0.44
N PRO A 408 -4.87 -4.62 -0.02
CA PRO A 408 -5.92 -5.25 0.76
C PRO A 408 -5.41 -5.80 2.08
N LEU A 409 -4.21 -6.39 2.13
CA LEU A 409 -3.65 -6.94 3.35
C LEU A 409 -3.41 -5.84 4.41
N ALA A 410 -2.72 -4.76 4.04
CA ALA A 410 -2.45 -3.66 4.96
C ALA A 410 -3.75 -2.97 5.41
N LEU A 411 -4.70 -2.70 4.51
CA LEU A 411 -5.98 -2.06 4.85
C LEU A 411 -6.80 -2.90 5.83
N LEU A 412 -6.87 -4.22 5.63
CA LEU A 412 -7.61 -5.14 6.50
C LEU A 412 -6.94 -5.26 7.88
N VAL A 413 -5.61 -5.36 7.92
CA VAL A 413 -4.84 -5.45 9.17
C VAL A 413 -4.82 -4.12 9.93
N TRP A 414 -4.95 -2.98 9.25
CA TRP A 414 -5.05 -1.67 9.87
C TRP A 414 -6.42 -1.39 10.50
N ALA A 415 -7.49 -2.04 10.03
CA ALA A 415 -8.86 -1.78 10.47
C ALA A 415 -9.08 -1.88 12.00
N PRO A 416 -8.51 -2.85 12.74
CA PRO A 416 -8.60 -2.90 14.20
C PRO A 416 -8.02 -1.66 14.89
N ALA A 417 -6.91 -1.10 14.37
CA ALA A 417 -6.31 0.11 14.92
C ALA A 417 -7.25 1.33 14.79
N LEU A 418 -8.12 1.34 13.78
CA LEU A 418 -9.11 2.38 13.55
C LEU A 418 -10.38 2.24 14.42
N THR A 419 -10.64 1.05 14.99
CA THR A 419 -11.83 0.83 15.85
C THR A 419 -11.69 1.42 17.25
N LEU A 420 -10.46 1.71 17.68
CA LEU A 420 -10.12 2.06 19.05
C LEU A 420 -10.04 3.58 19.27
N ALA A 421 -10.63 4.37 18.36
CA ALA A 421 -10.85 5.80 18.54
C ALA A 421 -12.32 6.07 18.92
N PRO A 422 -12.75 5.89 20.18
CA PRO A 422 -13.99 6.50 20.64
C PRO A 422 -13.90 8.02 20.48
N THR A 423 -14.94 8.59 19.89
CA THR A 423 -15.31 9.98 20.11
C THR A 423 -15.89 10.06 21.52
N ARG A 424 -15.37 10.96 22.36
CA ARG A 424 -16.13 11.48 23.52
C ARG A 424 -17.45 12.02 22.97
N ALA A 425 -18.54 11.32 23.21
CA ALA A 425 -19.88 11.85 23.03
C ALA A 425 -20.74 11.29 24.17
N ALA A 426 -21.30 12.23 24.94
CA ALA A 426 -22.22 12.08 26.07
C ALA A 426 -21.64 11.64 27.43
N GLU A 427 -20.82 12.49 28.05
CA GLU A 427 -21.12 12.84 29.44
C GLU A 427 -22.27 13.85 29.37
N ALA A 428 -23.50 13.37 29.47
CA ALA A 428 -24.59 14.22 29.90
C ALA A 428 -24.35 14.51 31.39
N PRO A 429 -24.43 15.77 31.85
CA PRO A 429 -24.44 16.02 33.28
C PRO A 429 -25.70 15.36 33.83
N VAL A 430 -25.51 14.37 34.71
CA VAL A 430 -26.57 13.94 35.62
C VAL A 430 -26.82 15.14 36.52
N THR A 431 -27.80 15.97 36.14
CA THR A 431 -28.37 16.96 37.03
C THR A 431 -29.07 16.21 38.15
N THR A 432 -28.44 16.17 39.32
CA THR A 432 -29.12 15.92 40.59
C THR A 432 -30.01 17.13 40.88
N GLY A 433 -31.32 16.91 40.83
CA GLY A 433 -32.37 17.83 41.24
C GLY A 433 -33.61 17.03 41.56
#